data_AF-A0A4R4TBY4-F1
#
_entry.id   AF-A0A4R4TBY4-F1
#
_cell.length_a   1.000
_cell.length_b   1.000
_cell.length_c   1.000
_cell.angle_alpha   90.00
_cell.angle_beta   90.00
_cell.angle_gamma   90.00
#
_symmetry.space_group_name_H-M   'P 1'
#
loop_
_entity.id
_entity.type
_entity.pdbx_description
1 polymer ?
#
loop_
_entity_poly.entity_id
_entity_poly.type
_entity_poly.pdbx_seq_one_letter_code
_entity_poly.pdbx_strand_id
1 'polypeptide(L)'
;MIRVMDMELGPARAADYDEIIAIVNDWWGRAISDSLPRLFLDHFNRTSLVARDHVGALTGFLIGMLSPSQPGRAYIHFVGVAPSARGYGLGRRLYEEFFALARAAGSSRVGAITSPVNAGSIAFHKSMGFAVTGPVVGYDGPGKDMMVFDRSL
;
A
#
# COMPACT_ATOMS: atom_id res chain seq x y z
N MET A 1 -16.15 -19.39 3.90
CA MET A 1 -15.31 -18.84 2.81
C MET A 1 -15.40 -17.34 2.91
N ILE A 2 -14.29 -16.64 3.16
CA ILE A 2 -14.27 -15.18 3.35
C ILE A 2 -14.57 -14.54 1.99
N ARG A 3 -15.64 -13.75 1.86
CA ARG A 3 -15.91 -12.97 0.64
C ARG A 3 -15.37 -11.55 0.84
N VAL A 4 -14.70 -10.98 -0.16
CA VAL A 4 -14.19 -9.60 -0.07
C VAL A 4 -15.29 -8.55 0.09
N MET A 5 -16.52 -8.86 -0.29
CA MET A 5 -17.67 -7.97 -0.05
C MET A 5 -18.07 -7.89 1.44
N ASP A 6 -17.67 -8.86 2.25
CA ASP A 6 -17.96 -8.88 3.70
C ASP A 6 -16.90 -8.11 4.51
N MET A 7 -15.97 -7.43 3.81
CA MET A 7 -14.89 -6.67 4.42
C MET A 7 -15.22 -5.18 4.35
N GLU A 8 -15.17 -4.51 5.49
CA GLU A 8 -15.33 -3.06 5.58
C GLU A 8 -14.00 -2.39 5.28
N LEU A 9 -14.01 -1.47 4.30
CA LEU A 9 -12.86 -0.67 3.95
C LEU A 9 -13.17 0.78 4.28
N GLY A 10 -12.22 1.46 4.92
CA GLY A 10 -12.36 2.88 5.24
C GLY A 10 -11.02 3.57 5.48
N PRO A 11 -11.05 4.90 5.72
CA PRO A 11 -9.88 5.65 6.11
C PRO A 11 -9.24 5.08 7.36
N ALA A 12 -7.91 5.06 7.40
CA ALA A 12 -7.16 4.73 8.59
C ALA A 12 -7.33 5.82 9.68
N ARG A 13 -7.00 5.45 10.90
CA ARG A 13 -6.85 6.32 12.08
C ARG A 13 -5.40 6.23 12.57
N ALA A 14 -4.92 7.26 13.25
CA ALA A 14 -3.57 7.23 13.84
C ALA A 14 -3.37 6.03 14.80
N ALA A 15 -4.43 5.65 15.53
CA ALA A 15 -4.42 4.51 16.44
C ALA A 15 -4.31 3.14 15.74
N ASP A 16 -4.63 3.03 14.44
CA ASP A 16 -4.50 1.76 13.70
C ASP A 16 -3.03 1.33 13.57
N TYR A 17 -2.07 2.24 13.82
CA TYR A 17 -0.65 1.92 13.85
C TYR A 17 -0.36 0.74 14.77
N ASP A 18 -0.88 0.79 16.00
CA ASP A 18 -0.55 -0.19 17.05
C ASP A 18 -1.02 -1.60 16.70
N GLU A 19 -2.10 -1.72 15.93
CA GLU A 19 -2.55 -2.99 15.40
C GLU A 19 -1.69 -3.43 14.21
N ILE A 20 -1.43 -2.53 13.25
CA ILE A 20 -0.66 -2.84 12.04
C ILE A 20 0.76 -3.34 12.36
N ILE A 21 1.55 -2.61 13.16
CA ILE A 21 2.92 -3.05 13.44
C ILE A 21 2.97 -4.31 14.32
N ALA A 22 1.91 -4.64 15.07
CA ALA A 22 1.84 -5.87 15.85
C ALA A 22 1.71 -7.13 14.97
N ILE A 23 1.17 -7.00 13.76
CA ILE A 23 0.86 -8.15 12.88
C ILE A 23 1.67 -8.21 11.58
N VAL A 24 2.29 -7.11 11.13
CA VAL A 24 2.95 -7.06 9.82
C VAL A 24 4.10 -8.04 9.67
N ASN A 25 4.85 -8.31 10.75
CA ASN A 25 5.96 -9.25 10.71
C ASN A 25 5.47 -10.67 10.43
N ASP A 26 4.33 -11.07 11.01
CA ASP A 26 3.71 -12.37 10.79
C ASP A 26 3.16 -12.48 9.37
N TRP A 27 2.54 -11.42 8.85
CA TRP A 27 2.05 -11.40 7.46
C TRP A 27 3.16 -11.54 6.43
N TRP A 28 4.35 -11.04 6.74
CA TRP A 28 5.54 -11.11 5.88
C TRP A 28 6.44 -12.31 6.16
N GLY A 29 6.30 -12.99 7.30
CA GLY A 29 7.20 -14.05 7.76
C GLY A 29 8.62 -13.55 8.08
N ARG A 30 8.80 -12.25 8.31
CA ARG A 30 10.09 -11.61 8.62
C ARG A 30 9.88 -10.24 9.25
N ALA A 31 10.92 -9.70 9.91
CA ALA A 31 10.92 -8.33 10.39
C ALA A 31 10.74 -7.33 9.22
N ILE A 32 9.64 -6.58 9.24
CA ILE A 32 9.29 -5.56 8.25
C ILE A 32 8.66 -4.31 8.90
N SER A 33 8.33 -4.36 10.19
CA SER A 33 7.73 -3.25 10.96
C SER A 33 8.48 -1.93 10.79
N ASP A 34 9.81 -1.95 10.68
CA ASP A 34 10.64 -0.76 10.51
C ASP A 34 10.39 -0.03 9.17
N SER A 35 9.76 -0.71 8.21
CA SER A 35 9.32 -0.10 6.95
C SER A 35 8.12 0.83 7.14
N LEU A 36 7.45 0.79 8.29
CA LEU A 36 6.35 1.68 8.63
C LEU A 36 6.61 2.40 9.96
N PRO A 37 7.43 3.46 9.97
CA PRO A 37 7.52 4.37 11.11
C PRO A 37 6.17 5.02 11.48
N ARG A 38 5.96 5.29 12.76
CA ARG A 38 4.71 5.86 13.31
C ARG A 38 4.21 7.13 12.63
N LEU A 39 5.13 7.98 12.15
CA LEU A 39 4.81 9.21 11.43
C LEU A 39 3.82 9.01 10.28
N PHE A 40 3.84 7.83 9.63
CA PHE A 40 2.98 7.57 8.47
C PHE A 40 1.50 7.61 8.84
N LEU A 41 1.13 7.05 10.00
CA LEU A 41 -0.26 7.09 10.45
C LEU A 41 -0.57 8.30 11.33
N ASP A 42 0.42 8.92 11.97
CA ASP A 42 0.19 10.19 12.67
C ASP A 42 -0.16 11.32 11.68
N HIS A 43 0.46 11.35 10.49
CA HIS A 43 0.31 12.45 9.54
C HIS A 43 -0.46 12.11 8.26
N PHE A 44 -0.45 10.84 7.81
CA PHE A 44 -1.05 10.43 6.54
C PHE A 44 -2.20 9.41 6.71
N ASN A 45 -2.81 9.31 7.90
CA ASN A 45 -3.98 8.44 8.11
C ASN A 45 -5.15 8.78 7.18
N ARG A 46 -5.40 10.07 6.91
CA ARG A 46 -6.50 10.55 6.05
C ARG A 46 -6.38 10.11 4.59
N THR A 47 -5.18 9.73 4.15
CA THR A 47 -4.88 9.23 2.80
C THR A 47 -4.46 7.76 2.81
N SER A 48 -4.62 7.10 3.96
CA SER A 48 -4.34 5.69 4.16
C SER A 48 -5.66 4.94 4.42
N LEU A 49 -5.66 3.65 4.17
CA LEU A 49 -6.85 2.80 4.24
C LEU A 49 -6.59 1.59 5.13
N VAL A 50 -7.63 1.15 5.82
CA VAL A 50 -7.68 -0.14 6.52
C VAL A 50 -8.87 -0.93 6.02
N ALA A 51 -8.71 -2.24 5.99
CA ALA A 51 -9.78 -3.20 5.73
C ALA A 51 -9.94 -4.12 6.92
N ARG A 52 -11.18 -4.31 7.36
CA ARG A 52 -11.56 -5.16 8.49
C ARG A 52 -12.61 -6.16 8.06
N ASP A 53 -12.64 -7.34 8.67
CA ASP A 53 -13.73 -8.28 8.49
C ASP A 53 -14.95 -7.94 9.37
N HIS A 54 -16.02 -8.72 9.24
CA HIS A 54 -17.26 -8.58 10.01
C HIS A 54 -17.11 -8.68 11.54
N VAL A 55 -16.00 -9.22 12.06
CA VAL A 55 -15.70 -9.25 13.51
C VAL A 55 -14.72 -8.15 13.92
N GLY A 56 -14.35 -7.26 13.00
CA GLY A 56 -13.48 -6.11 13.22
C GLY A 56 -11.99 -6.39 13.08
N ALA A 57 -11.59 -7.61 12.70
CA ALA A 57 -10.18 -7.98 12.61
C ALA A 57 -9.53 -7.31 11.39
N LEU A 58 -8.34 -6.73 11.57
CA LEU A 58 -7.56 -6.14 10.48
C LEU A 58 -7.16 -7.22 9.47
N THR A 59 -7.50 -6.98 8.22
CA THR A 59 -7.34 -7.93 7.11
C THR A 59 -6.59 -7.34 5.92
N GLY A 60 -6.46 -6.02 5.87
CA GLY A 60 -5.55 -5.34 4.96
C GLY A 60 -5.37 -3.88 5.33
N PHE A 61 -4.32 -3.26 4.79
CA PHE A 61 -4.08 -1.83 4.93
C PHE A 61 -3.33 -1.31 3.71
N LEU A 62 -3.44 -0.01 3.44
CA LEU A 62 -2.66 0.71 2.44
C LEU A 62 -2.23 2.05 3.03
N ILE A 63 -0.94 2.31 3.03
CA ILE A 63 -0.32 3.56 3.49
C ILE A 63 -0.03 4.42 2.27
N GLY A 64 -0.79 5.50 2.15
CA GLY A 64 -0.81 6.37 0.99
C GLY A 64 -0.56 7.81 1.38
N MET A 65 0.11 8.56 0.51
CA MET A 65 0.47 9.96 0.73
C MET A 65 0.20 10.81 -0.51
N LEU A 66 -0.03 12.10 -0.31
CA LEU A 66 -0.01 13.11 -1.37
C LEU A 66 1.33 13.86 -1.32
N SER A 67 1.99 14.05 -2.46
CA SER A 67 3.30 14.69 -2.51
C SER A 67 3.16 16.22 -2.39
N PRO A 68 3.77 16.86 -1.39
CA PRO A 68 3.82 18.32 -1.33
C PRO A 68 4.79 18.92 -2.37
N SER A 69 5.85 18.19 -2.73
CA SER A 69 6.89 18.66 -3.66
C SER A 69 6.54 18.42 -5.13
N GLN A 70 5.59 17.53 -5.41
CA GLN A 70 5.09 17.26 -6.75
C GLN A 70 3.55 17.33 -6.75
N PRO A 71 2.97 18.54 -6.84
CA PRO A 71 1.53 18.71 -6.95
C PRO A 71 0.97 17.83 -8.07
N GLY A 72 -0.09 17.08 -7.78
CA GLY A 72 -0.67 16.12 -8.70
C GLY A 72 -0.14 14.67 -8.58
N ARG A 73 0.83 14.41 -7.68
CA ARG A 73 1.33 13.05 -7.42
C ARG A 73 0.89 12.54 -6.06
N ALA A 74 0.35 11.32 -6.04
CA ALA A 74 0.21 10.50 -4.84
C ALA A 74 1.24 9.36 -4.84
N TYR A 75 1.47 8.76 -3.68
CA TYR A 75 2.46 7.69 -3.51
C TYR A 75 1.95 6.62 -2.56
N ILE A 76 2.05 5.35 -2.95
CA ILE A 76 1.77 4.19 -2.10
C ILE A 76 3.08 3.74 -1.49
N HIS A 77 3.20 3.90 -0.17
CA HIS A 77 4.40 3.57 0.59
C HIS A 77 4.44 2.09 0.98
N PHE A 78 3.35 1.62 1.60
CA PHE A 78 3.31 0.28 2.18
C PHE A 78 1.90 -0.28 2.12
N VAL A 79 1.74 -1.53 1.71
CA VAL A 79 0.43 -2.18 1.55
C VAL A 79 0.53 -3.63 1.95
N GLY A 80 -0.45 -4.12 2.70
CA GLY A 80 -0.49 -5.48 3.19
C GLY A 80 -1.90 -6.07 3.14
N VAL A 81 -1.96 -7.38 2.89
CA VAL A 81 -3.19 -8.18 2.97
C VAL A 81 -2.87 -9.42 3.81
N ALA A 82 -3.74 -9.69 4.78
CA ALA A 82 -3.66 -10.86 5.65
C ALA A 82 -3.54 -12.13 4.81
N PRO A 83 -2.66 -13.09 5.17
CA PRO A 83 -2.51 -14.34 4.43
C PRO A 83 -3.84 -15.06 4.14
N SER A 84 -4.76 -15.09 5.11
CA SER A 84 -6.10 -15.68 4.98
C SER A 84 -7.05 -14.93 4.03
N ALA A 85 -6.76 -13.67 3.70
CA ALA A 85 -7.56 -12.82 2.83
C ALA A 85 -6.94 -12.62 1.42
N ARG A 86 -5.80 -13.27 1.13
CA ARG A 86 -5.15 -13.21 -0.19
C ARG A 86 -5.94 -14.00 -1.24
N GLY A 87 -5.82 -13.60 -2.50
CA GLY A 87 -6.47 -14.28 -3.63
C GLY A 87 -7.94 -13.93 -3.85
N TYR A 88 -8.56 -13.16 -2.97
CA TYR A 88 -9.98 -12.80 -3.07
C TYR A 88 -10.25 -11.39 -3.63
N GLY A 89 -9.20 -10.62 -3.97
CA GLY A 89 -9.33 -9.29 -4.60
C GLY A 89 -9.20 -8.10 -3.64
N LEU A 90 -8.91 -8.30 -2.35
CA LEU A 90 -8.81 -7.19 -1.39
C LEU A 90 -7.74 -6.15 -1.77
N GLY A 91 -6.56 -6.60 -2.23
CA GLY A 91 -5.50 -5.69 -2.65
C GLY A 91 -5.91 -4.78 -3.80
N ARG A 92 -6.69 -5.30 -4.76
CA ARG A 92 -7.27 -4.50 -5.86
C ARG A 92 -8.21 -3.44 -5.30
N ARG A 93 -9.11 -3.82 -4.40
CA ARG A 93 -10.08 -2.91 -3.77
C ARG A 93 -9.37 -1.79 -2.99
N LEU A 94 -8.33 -2.11 -2.21
CA LEU A 94 -7.51 -1.10 -1.52
C LEU A 94 -6.89 -0.09 -2.50
N TYR A 95 -6.33 -0.55 -3.62
CA TYR A 95 -5.74 0.34 -4.61
C TYR A 95 -6.78 1.19 -5.34
N GLU A 96 -7.92 0.61 -5.73
CA GLU A 96 -9.00 1.33 -6.43
C GLU A 96 -9.58 2.45 -5.55
N GLU A 97 -9.78 2.19 -4.26
CA GLU A 97 -10.19 3.20 -3.28
C GLU A 97 -9.13 4.28 -3.08
N PHE A 98 -7.85 3.90 -3.00
CA PHE A 98 -6.76 4.88 -2.92
C PHE A 98 -6.67 5.74 -4.19
N PHE A 99 -6.89 5.16 -5.37
CA PHE A 99 -6.93 5.91 -6.63
C PHE A 99 -8.09 6.91 -6.65
N ALA A 100 -9.27 6.53 -6.16
CA ALA A 100 -10.40 7.44 -6.04
C ALA A 100 -10.08 8.60 -5.08
N LEU A 101 -9.50 8.30 -3.92
CA LEU A 101 -9.05 9.29 -2.94
C LEU A 101 -8.02 10.25 -3.56
N ALA A 102 -7.01 9.72 -4.23
CA ALA A 102 -5.96 10.50 -4.88
C ALA A 102 -6.53 11.43 -5.97
N ARG A 103 -7.46 10.95 -6.81
CA ARG A 103 -8.15 11.79 -7.81
C ARG A 103 -8.96 12.90 -7.16
N ALA A 104 -9.72 12.58 -6.11
CA ALA A 104 -10.51 13.58 -5.38
C ALA A 104 -9.63 14.67 -4.75
N ALA A 105 -8.39 14.34 -4.40
CA ALA A 105 -7.38 15.27 -3.90
C ALA A 105 -6.58 15.98 -5.01
N GLY A 106 -6.95 15.84 -6.28
CA GLY A 106 -6.30 16.51 -7.42
C GLY A 106 -5.05 15.82 -7.94
N SER A 107 -4.78 14.57 -7.53
CA SER A 107 -3.68 13.80 -8.12
C SER A 107 -4.05 13.24 -9.49
N SER A 108 -3.11 13.28 -10.42
CA SER A 108 -3.20 12.70 -11.76
C SER A 108 -2.26 11.49 -11.93
N ARG A 109 -1.38 11.22 -10.95
CA ARG A 109 -0.46 10.08 -10.98
C ARG A 109 -0.26 9.46 -9.61
N VAL A 110 0.02 8.16 -9.59
CA VAL A 110 0.43 7.40 -8.40
C VAL A 110 1.78 6.74 -8.63
N GLY A 111 2.69 6.91 -7.66
CA GLY A 111 3.97 6.20 -7.61
C GLY A 111 4.00 5.09 -6.56
N ALA A 112 4.86 4.11 -6.76
CA ALA A 112 5.25 3.09 -5.78
C ALA A 112 6.61 2.50 -6.19
N ILE A 113 7.25 1.72 -5.31
CA ILE A 113 8.49 0.99 -5.63
C ILE A 113 8.46 -0.42 -5.05
N THR A 114 9.32 -1.29 -5.57
CA THR A 114 9.62 -2.57 -4.92
C THR A 114 11.01 -3.08 -5.27
N SER A 115 11.54 -4.05 -4.53
CA SER A 115 12.81 -4.69 -4.87
C SER A 115 12.70 -5.52 -6.17
N PRO A 116 13.73 -5.58 -7.03
CA PRO A 116 13.73 -6.37 -8.27
C PRO A 116 13.35 -7.85 -8.10
N VAL A 117 13.64 -8.45 -6.94
CA VAL A 117 13.32 -9.87 -6.68
C VAL A 117 11.84 -10.09 -6.31
N ASN A 118 11.06 -9.04 -6.08
CA ASN A 118 9.65 -9.14 -5.67
C ASN A 118 8.73 -9.30 -6.89
N ALA A 119 8.83 -10.45 -7.56
CA ALA A 119 8.03 -10.78 -8.75
C ALA A 119 6.52 -10.65 -8.51
N GLY A 120 6.04 -11.00 -7.31
CA GLY A 120 4.62 -10.89 -6.94
C GLY A 120 4.13 -9.44 -6.93
N SER A 121 4.90 -8.53 -6.30
CA SER A 121 4.57 -7.09 -6.32
C SER A 121 4.62 -6.53 -7.74
N ILE A 122 5.62 -6.90 -8.54
CA ILE A 122 5.74 -6.45 -9.94
C ILE A 122 4.53 -6.89 -10.75
N ALA A 123 4.13 -8.16 -10.67
CA ALA A 123 2.97 -8.68 -11.38
C ALA A 123 1.66 -8.02 -10.92
N PHE A 124 1.49 -7.84 -9.61
CA PHE A 124 0.34 -7.17 -9.04
C PHE A 124 0.23 -5.72 -9.55
N HIS A 125 1.30 -4.93 -9.47
CA HIS A 125 1.29 -3.53 -9.93
C HIS A 125 1.05 -3.43 -11.44
N LYS A 126 1.60 -4.33 -12.27
CA LYS A 126 1.24 -4.42 -13.69
C LYS A 126 -0.26 -4.67 -13.89
N SER A 127 -0.86 -5.58 -13.12
CA SER A 127 -2.30 -5.88 -13.19
C SER A 127 -3.20 -4.73 -12.72
N MET A 128 -2.66 -3.82 -11.90
CA MET A 128 -3.28 -2.56 -11.51
C MET A 128 -3.02 -1.44 -12.52
N GLY A 129 -2.30 -1.72 -13.61
CA GLY A 129 -2.01 -0.80 -14.71
C GLY A 129 -0.93 0.24 -14.40
N PHE A 130 0.04 -0.10 -13.56
CA PHE A 130 1.28 0.68 -13.45
C PHE A 130 2.21 0.35 -14.62
N ALA A 131 2.86 1.38 -15.15
CA ALA A 131 4.11 1.22 -15.87
C ALA A 131 5.20 0.83 -14.86
N VAL A 132 6.02 -0.16 -15.22
CA VAL A 132 7.10 -0.69 -14.37
C VAL A 132 8.43 -0.44 -15.06
N THR A 133 9.30 0.32 -14.39
CA THR A 133 10.63 0.70 -14.90
C THR A 133 11.71 0.21 -13.93
N GLY A 134 12.89 -0.14 -14.46
CA GLY A 134 14.05 -0.54 -13.68
C GLY A 134 14.52 -1.97 -13.97
N PRO A 135 15.46 -2.52 -13.17
CA PRO A 135 15.95 -1.94 -11.92
C PRO A 135 16.65 -0.59 -12.10
N VAL A 136 16.35 0.37 -11.22
CA VAL A 136 17.13 1.60 -11.08
C VAL A 136 18.22 1.34 -10.06
N VAL A 137 19.47 1.36 -10.51
CA VAL A 137 20.64 1.00 -9.68
C VAL A 137 20.81 2.02 -8.56
N GLY A 138 20.94 1.51 -7.34
CA GLY A 138 21.20 2.33 -6.15
C GLY A 138 20.08 3.31 -5.79
N TYR A 139 18.84 3.03 -6.19
CA TYR A 139 17.68 3.92 -5.98
C TYR A 139 17.50 4.31 -4.51
N ASP A 140 17.54 3.34 -3.59
CA ASP A 140 17.45 3.58 -2.14
C ASP A 140 18.85 3.59 -1.46
N GLY A 141 19.88 3.95 -2.23
CA GLY A 141 21.28 3.97 -1.82
C GLY A 141 22.10 2.80 -2.36
N PRO A 142 23.43 2.78 -2.13
CA PRO A 142 24.34 1.79 -2.71
C PRO A 142 23.89 0.34 -2.46
N GLY A 143 23.78 -0.45 -3.52
CA GLY A 143 23.34 -1.86 -3.47
C GLY A 143 21.83 -2.07 -3.24
N LYS A 144 21.03 -1.01 -3.22
CA LYS A 144 19.57 -1.07 -3.04
C LYS A 144 18.86 -0.62 -4.32
N ASP A 145 18.91 -1.51 -5.30
CA ASP A 145 18.23 -1.32 -6.57
C ASP A 145 16.71 -1.50 -6.39
N MET A 146 15.93 -0.68 -7.11
CA MET A 146 14.47 -0.73 -7.02
C MET A 146 13.82 -0.73 -8.40
N MET A 147 12.68 -1.43 -8.50
CA MET A 147 11.72 -1.23 -9.57
C MET A 147 10.83 -0.04 -9.20
N VAL A 148 10.67 0.90 -10.13
CA VAL A 148 9.84 2.09 -9.96
C VAL A 148 8.54 1.90 -10.72
N PHE A 149 7.43 2.17 -10.05
CA PHE A 149 6.08 2.06 -10.59
C PHE A 149 5.48 3.44 -10.74
N ASP A 150 4.86 3.69 -11.89
CA ASP A 150 4.11 4.92 -12.14
C ASP A 150 2.81 4.62 -12.89
N ARG A 151 1.70 5.20 -12.41
CA ARG A 151 0.37 5.04 -12.99
C ARG A 151 -0.29 6.39 -13.15
N SER A 152 -0.81 6.68 -14.35
CA SER A 152 -1.76 7.77 -14.55
C SER A 152 -3.12 7.40 -13.96
N LEU A 153 -3.77 8.36 -13.30
CA LEU A 153 -5.10 8.23 -12.72
C LEU A 153 -6.20 8.64 -13.70
#